data_AF-A0A8J2H5I3-F1
#
_entry.id   AF-A0A8J2H5I3-F1
#
_cell.length_a   1.000
_cell.length_b   1.000
_cell.length_c   1.000
_cell.angle_alpha   90.00
_cell.angle_beta   90.00
_cell.angle_gamma   90.00
#
_symmetry.space_group_name_H-M   'P 1'
#
loop_
_entity.id
_entity.type
_entity.pdbx_description
1 polymer ?
#
loop_
_entity_poly.entity_id
_entity_poly.type
_entity_poly.pdbx_seq_one_letter_code
_entity_poly.pdbx_strand_id
1 'polypeptide(L)'
;MKFNCSVSSSRRKNRKRHFTAPSHIRRRLMSAPLSKELRQKYNVRSMPIRKDDEVQVVRGHYKGQQVGKVIQVYRKKFTVIVKLKMDKDRKNIIDRRSKGRAAALGKDKGKYTEETTSAMETS
;
A
#
# COMPACT_ATOMS: atom_id res chain seq x y z
N MET A 1 -29.27 8.80 -23.12
CA MET A 1 -29.00 7.71 -24.08
C MET A 1 -27.54 7.78 -24.52
N LYS A 2 -26.95 6.67 -24.96
CA LYS A 2 -25.58 6.69 -25.49
C LYS A 2 -25.60 6.92 -26.99
N PHE A 3 -24.97 7.99 -27.47
CA PHE A 3 -24.99 8.38 -28.89
C PHE A 3 -23.76 7.94 -29.69
N ASN A 4 -22.62 7.67 -29.03
CA ASN A 4 -21.39 7.28 -29.72
C ASN A 4 -21.40 5.80 -30.14
N CYS A 5 -21.38 5.55 -31.45
CA CYS A 5 -21.40 4.23 -32.07
C CYS A 5 -20.15 3.37 -31.79
N SER A 6 -18.98 4.00 -31.58
CA SER A 6 -17.70 3.28 -31.37
C SER A 6 -17.57 2.61 -30.00
N VAL A 7 -18.46 2.95 -29.06
CA VAL A 7 -18.38 2.45 -27.69
C VAL A 7 -19.57 1.49 -27.46
N SER A 8 -19.36 0.36 -26.78
CA SER A 8 -20.45 -0.59 -26.46
C SER A 8 -21.15 -0.27 -25.13
N SER A 9 -22.49 -0.39 -25.08
CA SER A 9 -23.29 -0.33 -23.85
C SER A 9 -23.49 -1.71 -23.21
N SER A 10 -23.09 -2.78 -23.90
CA SER A 10 -23.29 -4.16 -23.43
C SER A 10 -22.55 -4.43 -22.13
N ARG A 11 -23.30 -4.83 -21.09
CA ARG A 11 -22.78 -5.22 -19.77
C ARG A 11 -21.69 -6.29 -19.87
N ARG A 12 -21.89 -7.30 -20.73
CA ARG A 12 -20.95 -8.42 -20.91
C ARG A 12 -19.60 -7.94 -21.43
N LYS A 13 -19.60 -7.10 -22.48
CA LYS A 13 -18.38 -6.53 -23.09
C LYS A 13 -17.63 -5.63 -22.09
N ASN A 14 -18.34 -4.78 -21.37
CA ASN A 14 -17.73 -3.86 -20.41
C ASN A 14 -17.10 -4.58 -19.21
N ARG A 15 -17.77 -5.60 -18.64
CA ARG A 15 -17.20 -6.41 -17.57
C ARG A 15 -15.94 -7.16 -18.02
N LYS A 16 -15.98 -7.79 -19.20
CA LYS A 16 -14.81 -8.49 -19.77
C LYS A 16 -13.62 -7.52 -19.87
N ARG A 17 -13.79 -6.35 -20.49
CA ARG A 17 -12.76 -5.31 -20.62
C ARG A 17 -12.18 -4.86 -19.28
N HIS A 18 -12.99 -4.68 -18.25
CA HIS A 18 -12.53 -4.25 -16.93
C HIS A 18 -11.67 -5.31 -16.24
N PHE A 19 -12.16 -6.55 -16.15
CA PHE A 19 -11.46 -7.60 -15.41
C PHE A 19 -10.20 -8.09 -16.13
N THR A 20 -10.19 -8.13 -17.46
CA THR A 20 -9.03 -8.57 -18.26
C THR A 20 -8.09 -7.44 -18.68
N ALA A 21 -8.25 -6.22 -18.14
CA ALA A 21 -7.44 -5.07 -18.54
C ALA A 21 -5.92 -5.28 -18.29
N PRO A 22 -5.04 -4.85 -19.21
CA PRO A 22 -3.59 -4.83 -19.01
C PRO A 22 -3.16 -3.76 -17.97
N SER A 23 -1.92 -3.86 -17.48
CA SER A 23 -1.41 -3.05 -16.35
C SER A 23 -1.50 -1.53 -16.56
N HIS A 24 -1.21 -1.02 -17.76
CA HIS A 24 -1.27 0.41 -18.06
C HIS A 24 -2.71 0.94 -18.04
N ILE A 25 -3.68 0.14 -18.48
CA ILE A 25 -5.12 0.48 -18.37
C ILE A 25 -5.57 0.40 -16.91
N ARG A 26 -5.17 -0.65 -16.18
CA ARG A 26 -5.48 -0.78 -14.74
C ARG A 26 -4.94 0.40 -13.94
N ARG A 27 -3.77 0.94 -14.28
CA ARG A 27 -3.23 2.16 -13.67
C ARG A 27 -4.17 3.35 -13.83
N ARG A 28 -4.74 3.56 -15.01
CA ARG A 28 -5.70 4.64 -15.27
C ARG A 28 -7.02 4.42 -14.52
N LEU A 29 -7.50 3.18 -14.47
CA LEU A 29 -8.70 2.80 -13.71
C LEU A 29 -8.53 2.97 -12.20
N MET A 30 -7.33 2.73 -11.68
CA MET A 30 -6.97 2.90 -10.27
C MET A 30 -6.54 4.35 -9.95
N SER A 31 -7.28 5.32 -10.47
CA SER A 31 -7.14 6.74 -10.11
C SER A 31 -7.96 7.10 -8.88
N ALA A 32 -7.38 7.90 -7.98
CA ALA A 32 -8.06 8.46 -6.82
C ALA A 32 -8.31 9.97 -6.99
N PRO A 33 -9.37 10.50 -6.35
CA PRO A 33 -9.58 11.94 -6.27
C PRO A 33 -8.53 12.61 -5.39
N LEU A 34 -8.10 13.82 -5.77
CA LEU A 34 -7.22 14.66 -4.96
C LEU A 34 -8.01 15.40 -3.85
N SER A 35 -7.30 15.88 -2.82
CA SER A 35 -7.85 16.79 -1.79
C SER A 35 -8.21 18.15 -2.39
N LYS A 36 -9.03 18.95 -1.69
CA LYS A 36 -9.49 20.25 -2.22
C LYS A 36 -8.32 21.20 -2.51
N GLU A 37 -7.34 21.25 -1.62
CA GLU A 37 -6.12 22.06 -1.77
C GLU A 37 -5.31 21.64 -2.99
N LEU A 38 -5.06 20.33 -3.17
CA LEU A 38 -4.31 19.82 -4.32
C LEU A 38 -5.08 20.00 -5.64
N ARG A 39 -6.42 19.94 -5.61
CA ARG A 39 -7.25 20.25 -6.79
C ARG A 39 -7.13 21.70 -7.20
N GLN A 40 -7.14 22.62 -6.25
CA GLN A 40 -6.99 24.05 -6.54
C GLN A 40 -5.58 24.36 -7.05
N LYS A 41 -4.55 23.79 -6.40
CA LYS A 41 -3.15 24.00 -6.78
C LYS A 41 -2.83 23.50 -8.19
N TYR A 42 -3.27 22.29 -8.53
CA TYR A 42 -2.90 21.65 -9.80
C TYR A 42 -4.03 21.65 -10.84
N ASN A 43 -5.22 22.16 -10.50
CA ASN A 43 -6.42 22.19 -11.35
C ASN A 43 -6.84 20.82 -11.93
N VAL A 44 -6.52 19.72 -11.23
CA VAL A 44 -6.86 18.35 -11.66
C VAL A 44 -7.69 17.67 -10.58
N ARG A 45 -8.76 16.98 -10.97
CA ARG A 45 -9.70 16.33 -10.03
C ARG A 45 -9.17 15.01 -9.44
N SER A 46 -8.42 14.23 -10.23
CA SER A 46 -8.01 12.87 -9.89
C SER A 46 -6.70 12.48 -10.56
N MET A 47 -5.90 11.67 -9.88
CA MET A 47 -4.62 11.16 -10.39
C MET A 47 -4.47 9.64 -10.13
N PRO A 48 -3.76 8.90 -10.99
CA PRO A 48 -3.38 7.51 -10.73
C PRO A 48 -2.55 7.38 -9.46
N ILE A 49 -2.96 6.48 -8.56
CA ILE A 49 -2.28 6.24 -7.28
C ILE A 49 -0.90 5.62 -7.52
N ARG A 50 0.12 6.12 -6.82
CA ARG A 50 1.48 5.58 -6.80
C ARG A 50 1.86 5.07 -5.41
N LYS A 51 2.98 4.34 -5.37
CA LYS A 51 3.64 4.04 -4.09
C LYS A 51 4.16 5.36 -3.51
N ASP A 52 4.25 5.40 -2.19
CA ASP A 52 4.73 6.54 -1.43
C ASP A 52 3.82 7.78 -1.39
N ASP A 53 2.67 7.74 -2.06
CA ASP A 53 1.63 8.77 -1.91
C ASP A 53 1.00 8.69 -0.50
N GLU A 54 0.65 9.85 0.06
CA GLU A 54 -0.14 9.95 1.29
C GLU A 54 -1.63 9.98 0.97
N VAL A 55 -2.40 9.10 1.60
CA VAL A 55 -3.83 8.93 1.32
C VAL A 55 -4.65 8.84 2.61
N GLN A 56 -5.85 9.40 2.55
CA GLN A 56 -6.85 9.30 3.62
C GLN A 56 -8.01 8.41 3.18
N VAL A 57 -8.48 7.56 4.10
CA VAL A 57 -9.66 6.72 3.86
C VAL A 57 -10.93 7.51 4.15
N VAL A 58 -11.76 7.72 3.12
CA VAL A 58 -13.01 8.52 3.23
C VAL A 58 -14.25 7.66 3.50
N ARG A 59 -14.21 6.37 3.17
CA ARG A 59 -15.36 5.44 3.28
C ARG A 59 -14.93 4.12 3.92
N GLY A 60 -15.90 3.44 4.55
CA GLY A 60 -15.70 2.13 5.17
C GLY A 60 -15.23 2.19 6.63
N HIS A 61 -14.88 1.03 7.19
CA HIS A 61 -14.53 0.87 8.60
C HIS A 61 -13.31 1.71 9.03
N TYR A 62 -12.33 1.89 8.15
CA TYR A 62 -11.10 2.63 8.46
C TYR A 62 -11.23 4.14 8.19
N LYS A 63 -12.45 4.66 8.01
CA LYS A 63 -12.71 6.09 7.83
C LYS A 63 -12.31 6.87 9.08
N GLY A 64 -11.66 8.01 8.91
CA GLY A 64 -11.27 8.89 10.02
C GLY A 64 -9.95 8.51 10.69
N GLN A 65 -9.32 7.42 10.29
CA GLN A 65 -7.91 7.20 10.63
C GLN A 65 -7.03 8.27 10.01
N GLN A 66 -5.93 8.58 10.69
CA GLN A 66 -4.91 9.50 10.18
C GLN A 66 -4.42 9.08 8.80
N VAL A 67 -3.92 10.06 8.05
CA VAL A 67 -3.37 9.86 6.71
C VAL A 67 -2.31 8.77 6.74
N GLY A 68 -2.36 7.86 5.77
CA GLY A 68 -1.44 6.73 5.67
C GLY A 68 -0.71 6.74 4.33
N LYS A 69 0.55 6.30 4.35
CA LYS A 69 1.38 6.20 3.15
C LYS A 69 1.08 4.92 2.36
N VAL A 70 1.02 5.00 1.03
CA VAL A 70 0.80 3.83 0.17
C VAL A 70 2.07 2.98 0.09
N ILE A 71 1.99 1.74 0.60
CA ILE A 71 3.11 0.79 0.58
C ILE A 71 3.19 0.09 -0.78
N GLN A 72 2.04 -0.41 -1.25
CA GLN A 72 2.00 -1.21 -2.47
C GLN A 72 0.67 -1.04 -3.20
N VAL A 73 0.77 -0.85 -4.53
CA VAL A 73 -0.37 -0.87 -5.44
C VAL A 73 -0.43 -2.23 -6.13
N TYR A 74 -1.42 -3.04 -5.77
CA TYR A 74 -1.61 -4.37 -6.32
C TYR A 74 -2.62 -4.31 -7.48
N ARG A 75 -2.13 -3.96 -8.68
CA ARG A 75 -3.00 -3.77 -9.86
C ARG A 75 -3.76 -5.02 -10.28
N LYS A 76 -3.20 -6.23 -10.06
CA LYS A 76 -3.86 -7.49 -10.47
C LYS A 76 -5.16 -7.79 -9.70
N LYS A 77 -5.28 -7.32 -8.45
CA LYS A 77 -6.48 -7.48 -7.60
C LYS A 77 -7.27 -6.18 -7.45
N PHE A 78 -6.90 -5.10 -8.15
CA PHE A 78 -7.51 -3.78 -7.98
C PHE A 78 -7.50 -3.28 -6.52
N THR A 79 -6.42 -3.57 -5.77
CA THR A 79 -6.28 -3.16 -4.36
C THR A 79 -5.05 -2.30 -4.12
N VAL A 80 -5.18 -1.38 -3.14
CA VAL A 80 -4.10 -0.52 -2.66
C VAL A 80 -3.89 -0.83 -1.17
N ILE A 81 -2.64 -1.00 -0.78
CA ILE A 81 -2.26 -1.31 0.61
C ILE A 81 -1.66 -0.04 1.22
N VAL A 82 -2.37 0.53 2.19
CA VAL A 82 -1.98 1.75 2.92
C VAL A 82 -1.32 1.38 4.25
N LYS A 83 -2.01 0.59 5.08
CA LYS A 83 -1.44 -0.02 6.28
C LYS A 83 -1.47 -1.53 6.12
N LEU A 84 -0.38 -2.21 6.50
CA LEU A 84 -0.40 -3.66 6.55
C LEU A 84 -1.36 -4.09 7.66
N LYS A 85 -2.40 -4.86 7.32
CA LYS A 85 -3.21 -5.55 8.33
C LYS A 85 -2.30 -6.54 9.06
N MET A 86 -2.06 -6.29 10.35
CA MET A 86 -1.18 -7.09 11.20
C MET A 86 -2.02 -8.17 11.91
N ASP A 87 -2.26 -9.28 11.22
CA ASP A 87 -2.80 -10.49 11.85
C ASP A 87 -1.72 -11.22 12.67
N LYS A 88 -2.10 -12.10 13.61
CA LYS A 88 -1.17 -12.83 14.49
C LYS A 88 -0.06 -13.53 13.69
N ASP A 89 -0.45 -14.25 12.63
CA ASP A 89 0.49 -14.94 11.74
C ASP A 89 1.40 -13.98 10.98
N ARG A 90 0.86 -12.82 10.59
CA ARG A 90 1.63 -11.83 9.82
C ARG A 90 2.69 -11.16 10.69
N LYS A 91 2.39 -10.88 11.96
CA LYS A 91 3.37 -10.40 12.95
C LYS A 91 4.48 -11.45 13.14
N ASN A 92 4.10 -12.70 13.39
CA ASN A 92 5.06 -13.81 13.56
C ASN A 92 5.98 -13.99 12.34
N ILE A 93 5.43 -13.90 11.12
CA ILE A 93 6.22 -13.99 9.88
C ILE A 93 7.19 -12.80 9.76
N ILE A 94 6.76 -11.59 10.10
CA ILE A 94 7.61 -10.40 10.05
C ILE A 94 8.74 -10.52 11.07
N ASP A 95 8.43 -10.90 12.31
CA ASP A 95 9.42 -11.04 13.37
C ASP A 95 10.46 -12.12 13.04
N ARG A 96 10.02 -13.27 12.50
CA ARG A 96 10.92 -14.32 12.02
C ARG A 96 11.84 -13.84 10.89
N ARG A 97 11.28 -13.15 9.88
CA ARG A 97 12.09 -12.64 8.75
C ARG A 97 13.03 -11.51 9.17
N SER A 98 12.61 -10.68 10.14
CA SER A 98 13.44 -9.63 10.73
C SER A 98 14.63 -10.22 11.48
N LYS A 99 14.40 -11.19 12.38
CA LYS A 99 15.45 -11.92 13.10
C LYS A 99 16.45 -12.58 12.14
N GLY A 100 15.97 -13.27 11.11
CA GLY A 100 16.83 -13.88 10.10
C GLY A 100 17.68 -12.86 9.32
N ARG A 101 17.14 -11.68 9.02
CA ARG A 101 17.86 -10.61 8.33
C ARG A 101 18.87 -9.90 9.26
N ALA A 102 18.56 -9.74 10.55
CA ALA A 102 19.48 -9.20 11.55
C ALA A 102 20.71 -10.10 11.76
N ALA A 103 20.49 -11.42 11.85
CA ALA A 103 21.55 -12.41 11.92
C ALA A 103 22.43 -12.42 10.65
N ALA A 104 21.82 -12.32 9.46
CA ALA A 104 22.55 -12.29 8.19
C ALA A 104 23.36 -11.00 7.97
N LEU A 105 22.88 -9.86 8.51
CA LEU A 105 23.59 -8.57 8.46
C LEU A 105 24.63 -8.43 9.59
N GLY A 106 24.77 -9.44 10.46
CA GLY A 106 25.79 -9.44 11.51
C GLY A 106 25.65 -8.34 12.55
N LYS A 107 24.49 -7.68 12.68
CA LYS A 107 24.30 -6.55 13.61
C LYS A 107 24.49 -6.92 15.09
N ASP A 108 24.40 -8.23 15.39
CA ASP A 108 24.56 -8.81 16.72
C ASP A 108 25.92 -9.52 16.89
N LYS A 109 26.76 -9.62 15.84
CA LYS A 109 28.13 -10.13 15.98
C LYS A 109 29.02 -9.00 16.50
N GLY A 110 29.15 -8.92 17.83
CA GLY A 110 30.13 -8.06 18.51
C GLY A 110 29.57 -6.90 19.35
N LYS A 111 28.26 -6.85 19.63
CA LYS A 111 27.72 -5.88 20.58
C LYS A 111 27.57 -6.52 21.96
N TYR A 112 28.50 -6.23 22.86
CA TYR A 112 28.32 -6.44 24.29
C TYR A 112 27.31 -5.40 24.80
N THR A 113 26.23 -5.85 25.44
CA THR A 113 25.29 -4.98 26.14
C THR A 113 25.79 -4.76 27.57
N GLU A 114 25.50 -3.61 28.17
CA GLU A 114 26.00 -3.24 29.52
C GLU A 114 25.62 -4.24 30.62
N GLU A 115 24.55 -5.02 30.41
CA GLU A 115 24.14 -6.13 31.29
C GLU A 115 25.11 -7.32 31.27
N THR A 116 25.87 -7.52 30.18
CA THR A 116 26.86 -8.61 30.07
C THR A 116 28.20 -8.25 30.72
N THR A 117 28.53 -6.97 30.86
CA THR A 117 29.75 -6.50 31.50
C THR A 117 29.64 -6.46 33.03
N SER A 118 28.48 -6.11 33.59
CA SER A 118 28.26 -6.04 35.05
C SER A 118 28.26 -7.41 35.74
N ALA A 119 27.92 -8.48 35.02
CA ALA A 119 27.99 -9.85 35.54
C ALA A 119 29.44 -10.37 35.68
N MET A 120 30.42 -9.70 35.09
CA MET A 120 31.83 -10.12 35.12
C MET A 120 32.67 -9.37 36.17
N GLU A 121 32.19 -8.22 36.66
CA GLU A 121 32.84 -7.42 37.72
C GLU A 121 32.49 -7.89 39.14
N THR A 122 31.54 -8.82 39.29
CA THR A 122 31.12 -9.37 40.60
C THR A 122 31.64 -10.79 40.87
N SER A 123 32.65 -11.25 40.12
CA SER A 123 33.37 -12.51 40.35
C SER A 123 34.79 -12.29 40.87
#